data_AF-A0A8T4EG58-F1
#
_entry.id   AF-A0A8T4EG58-F1
#
_cell.length_a   1.000
_cell.length_b   1.000
_cell.length_c   1.000
_cell.angle_alpha   90.00
_cell.angle_beta   90.00
_cell.angle_gamma   90.00
#
_symmetry.space_group_name_H-M   'P 1'
#
loop_
_entity.id
_entity.type
_entity.pdbx_description
1 polymer ?
#
loop_
_entity_poly.entity_id
_entity_poly.type
_entity_poly.pdbx_seq_one_letter_code
_entity_poly.pdbx_strand_id
1 'polypeptide(L)'
;MQVFYSVISFIIILHALFLQSAWLFLGRMSRDRYLRDIMTFRSPSSKLSRYYSWRVDTMKNALSEGAVFLLLLIISIIGLSILLFSIEALLEATLIVAFVVILSFISAMQHAWRVKEVLESETRIVSAIKSSVDKIGVTRRMVDDLYMQGTMGDGRMWFALFRLAQRPDPVGWSIRDVLIDKAKEEEERFQKKGPDYGAVSTGGPEIDSN
;
A
#
# COMPACT_ATOMS: atom_id res chain seq x y z
N MET A 1 -41.27 16.80 -7.15
CA MET A 1 -39.90 17.33 -6.90
C MET A 1 -39.03 16.40 -6.08
N GLN A 2 -39.48 15.87 -4.93
CA GLN A 2 -38.64 15.03 -4.05
C GLN A 2 -38.00 13.80 -4.74
N VAL A 3 -38.71 13.15 -5.67
CA VAL A 3 -38.19 11.99 -6.44
C VAL A 3 -37.12 12.39 -7.45
N PHE A 4 -37.17 13.59 -8.04
CA PHE A 4 -36.14 14.06 -8.98
C PHE A 4 -34.85 14.43 -8.24
N TYR A 5 -34.98 15.11 -7.09
CA TYR A 5 -33.85 15.39 -6.21
C TYR A 5 -33.17 14.11 -5.73
N SER A 6 -33.93 13.05 -5.41
CA SER A 6 -33.35 11.78 -4.99
C SER A 6 -32.58 11.08 -6.11
N VAL A 7 -33.03 11.18 -7.37
CA VAL A 7 -32.35 10.57 -8.53
C VAL A 7 -31.04 11.28 -8.87
N ILE A 8 -31.03 12.62 -8.93
CA ILE A 8 -29.81 13.39 -9.23
C ILE A 8 -28.75 13.17 -8.14
N SER A 9 -29.17 13.27 -6.88
CA SER A 9 -28.31 13.04 -5.72
C SER A 9 -27.70 11.64 -5.74
N PHE A 10 -28.52 10.63 -6.05
CA PHE A 10 -28.06 9.25 -6.14
C PHE A 10 -27.02 9.07 -7.25
N ILE A 11 -27.24 9.67 -8.43
CA ILE A 11 -26.29 9.59 -9.56
C ILE A 11 -24.97 10.27 -9.21
N ILE A 12 -25.00 11.45 -8.58
CA ILE A 12 -23.79 12.15 -8.12
C ILE A 12 -22.99 11.28 -7.14
N ILE A 13 -23.66 10.71 -6.14
CA ILE A 13 -23.03 9.85 -5.13
C ILE A 13 -22.43 8.60 -5.79
N LEU A 14 -23.20 7.92 -6.65
CA LEU A 14 -22.75 6.71 -7.34
C LEU A 14 -21.52 6.99 -8.21
N HIS A 15 -21.54 8.10 -8.95
CA HIS A 15 -20.41 8.52 -9.79
C HIS A 15 -19.17 8.85 -8.97
N ALA A 16 -19.34 9.57 -7.86
CA ALA A 16 -18.24 9.87 -6.95
C ALA A 16 -17.62 8.60 -6.33
N LEU A 17 -18.45 7.66 -5.89
CA LEU A 17 -18.00 6.37 -5.38
C LEU A 17 -17.27 5.55 -6.45
N PHE A 18 -17.75 5.60 -7.69
CA PHE A 18 -17.08 4.95 -8.82
C PHE A 18 -15.68 5.55 -9.05
N LEU A 19 -15.56 6.88 -9.13
CA LEU A 19 -14.27 7.56 -9.29
C LEU A 19 -13.32 7.27 -8.13
N GLN A 20 -13.83 7.31 -6.89
CA GLN A 20 -13.04 6.98 -5.71
C GLN A 20 -12.55 5.52 -5.73
N SER A 21 -13.41 4.58 -6.12
CA SER A 21 -13.06 3.17 -6.26
C SER A 21 -12.01 2.95 -7.34
N ALA A 22 -12.16 3.58 -8.50
CA ALA A 22 -11.19 3.53 -9.58
C ALA A 22 -9.83 4.12 -9.13
N TRP A 23 -9.83 5.24 -8.41
CA TRP A 23 -8.62 5.85 -7.89
C TRP A 23 -7.89 4.95 -6.89
N LEU A 24 -8.63 4.37 -5.94
CA LEU A 24 -8.09 3.42 -4.97
C LEU A 24 -7.54 2.17 -5.64
N PHE A 25 -8.21 1.67 -6.68
CA PHE A 25 -7.77 0.52 -7.45
C PHE A 25 -6.43 0.80 -8.16
N LEU A 26 -6.31 1.95 -8.83
CA LEU A 26 -5.05 2.40 -9.43
C LEU A 26 -3.93 2.55 -8.37
N GLY A 27 -4.26 3.09 -7.20
CA GLY A 27 -3.37 3.20 -6.05
C GLY A 27 -2.86 1.84 -5.55
N ARG A 28 -3.74 0.83 -5.45
CA ARG A 28 -3.35 -0.55 -5.06
C ARG A 28 -2.47 -1.20 -6.12
N MET A 29 -2.88 -1.13 -7.38
CA MET A 29 -2.13 -1.73 -8.49
C MET A 29 -0.73 -1.12 -8.62
N SER A 30 -0.61 0.19 -8.44
CA SER A 30 0.69 0.88 -8.47
C SER A 30 1.58 0.49 -7.28
N ARG A 31 1.01 0.42 -6.07
CA ARG A 31 1.70 -0.10 -4.88
C ARG A 31 2.23 -1.50 -5.10
N ASP A 32 1.41 -2.43 -5.56
CA ASP A 32 1.79 -3.85 -5.64
C ASP A 32 2.89 -4.08 -6.68
N ARG A 33 2.88 -3.30 -7.77
CA ARG A 33 4.00 -3.29 -8.74
C ARG A 33 5.28 -2.72 -8.15
N TYR A 34 5.19 -1.64 -7.38
CA TYR A 34 6.34 -1.05 -6.71
C TYR A 34 6.93 -1.98 -5.65
N LEU A 35 6.07 -2.60 -4.83
CA LEU A 35 6.46 -3.61 -3.84
C LEU A 35 7.26 -4.74 -4.47
N ARG A 36 6.79 -5.26 -5.62
CA ARG A 36 7.48 -6.31 -6.35
C ARG A 36 8.88 -5.88 -6.81
N ASP A 37 9.03 -4.65 -7.30
CA ASP A 37 10.33 -4.12 -7.71
C ASP A 37 11.28 -4.01 -6.51
N ILE A 38 10.85 -3.40 -5.40
CA ILE A 38 11.74 -3.20 -4.23
C ILE A 38 12.08 -4.49 -3.49
N MET A 39 11.15 -5.45 -3.41
CA MET A 39 11.38 -6.75 -2.77
C MET A 39 12.37 -7.62 -3.54
N THR A 40 12.58 -7.33 -4.84
CA THR A 40 13.61 -8.00 -5.66
C THR A 40 14.88 -7.16 -5.81
N PHE A 41 15.01 -6.10 -5.00
CA PHE A 41 16.13 -5.16 -5.05
C PHE A 41 16.38 -4.54 -6.42
N ARG A 42 15.29 -4.23 -7.14
CA ARG A 42 15.31 -3.58 -8.45
C ARG A 42 14.76 -2.16 -8.33
N SER A 43 15.34 -1.26 -9.13
CA SER A 43 14.80 0.09 -9.30
C SER A 43 13.41 0.05 -9.94
N PRO A 44 12.52 1.00 -9.63
CA PRO A 44 11.17 1.09 -10.22
C PRO A 44 11.19 1.07 -11.75
N SER A 45 10.67 0.01 -12.35
CA SER A 45 10.80 -0.23 -13.79
C SER A 45 9.58 0.26 -14.59
N SER A 46 8.38 -0.06 -14.10
CA SER A 46 7.13 0.28 -14.78
C SER A 46 6.66 1.71 -14.49
N LYS A 47 5.83 2.28 -15.38
CA LYS A 47 5.22 3.62 -15.17
C LYS A 47 4.47 3.70 -13.84
N LEU A 48 3.71 2.66 -13.50
CA LEU A 48 2.94 2.57 -12.26
C LEU A 48 3.84 2.45 -11.01
N SER A 49 4.93 1.68 -11.11
CA SER A 49 5.92 1.56 -10.04
C SER A 49 6.63 2.90 -9.79
N ARG A 50 7.05 3.59 -10.85
CA ARG A 50 7.65 4.94 -10.76
C ARG A 50 6.68 5.97 -10.18
N TYR A 51 5.42 5.93 -10.59
CA TYR A 51 4.37 6.76 -10.01
C TYR A 51 4.21 6.52 -8.50
N TYR A 52 4.17 5.26 -8.08
CA TYR A 52 4.05 4.96 -6.66
C TYR A 52 5.31 5.38 -5.88
N SER A 53 6.50 5.18 -6.45
CA SER A 53 7.76 5.68 -5.88
C SER A 53 7.68 7.19 -5.63
N TRP A 54 7.32 7.96 -6.66
CA TRP A 54 7.14 9.41 -6.56
C TRP A 54 6.13 9.79 -5.47
N ARG A 55 4.99 9.09 -5.41
CA ARG A 55 3.95 9.31 -4.39
C ARG A 55 4.49 9.17 -2.97
N VAL A 56 5.33 8.15 -2.71
CA VAL A 56 5.87 7.88 -1.37
C VAL A 56 7.18 8.61 -1.05
N ASP A 57 7.77 9.33 -2.00
CA ASP A 57 9.00 10.14 -1.82
C ASP A 57 8.80 11.27 -0.84
N THR A 58 7.66 11.96 -0.89
CA THR A 58 7.36 13.03 0.05
C THR A 58 5.89 13.07 0.39
N MET A 59 5.57 13.51 1.60
CA MET A 59 4.17 13.81 1.98
C MET A 59 3.54 14.84 1.03
N LYS A 60 4.34 15.78 0.51
CA LYS A 60 3.89 16.79 -0.46
C LYS A 60 3.39 16.15 -1.76
N ASN A 61 4.05 15.11 -2.27
CA ASN A 61 3.61 14.37 -3.46
C ASN A 61 2.29 13.64 -3.23
N ALA A 62 2.13 13.03 -2.05
CA ALA A 62 0.85 12.38 -1.69
C ALA A 62 -0.30 13.40 -1.55
N LEU A 63 -0.02 14.60 -1.02
CA LEU A 63 -0.99 15.70 -0.96
C LEU A 63 -1.33 16.25 -2.36
N SER A 64 -0.33 16.42 -3.23
CA SER A 64 -0.57 16.92 -4.59
C SER A 64 -1.36 15.92 -5.43
N GLU A 65 -1.12 14.61 -5.27
CA GLU A 65 -1.97 13.57 -5.84
C GLU A 65 -3.42 13.70 -5.34
N GLY A 66 -3.62 13.88 -4.03
CA GLY A 66 -4.94 14.09 -3.44
C GLY A 66 -5.67 15.31 -4.02
N ALA A 67 -4.96 16.43 -4.20
CA ALA A 67 -5.49 17.64 -4.81
C ALA A 67 -5.88 17.41 -6.29
N VAL A 68 -5.05 16.69 -7.05
CA VAL A 68 -5.37 16.31 -8.44
C VAL A 68 -6.63 15.45 -8.49
N PHE A 69 -6.78 14.46 -7.59
CA PHE A 69 -7.99 13.65 -7.51
C PHE A 69 -9.23 14.49 -7.21
N LEU A 70 -9.16 15.41 -6.24
CA LEU A 70 -10.29 16.27 -5.90
C LEU A 70 -10.70 17.19 -7.05
N LEU A 71 -9.72 17.76 -7.77
CA LEU A 71 -9.98 18.58 -8.95
C LEU A 71 -10.66 17.75 -10.05
N LEU A 72 -10.18 16.54 -10.32
CA LEU A 72 -10.81 15.63 -11.28
C LEU A 72 -12.23 15.24 -10.85
N LEU A 73 -12.45 14.98 -9.57
CA LEU A 73 -13.77 14.66 -9.02
C LEU A 73 -14.75 15.81 -9.23
N ILE A 74 -14.37 17.04 -8.86
CA ILE A 74 -15.21 18.23 -9.02
C ILE A 74 -15.54 18.47 -10.49
N ILE A 75 -14.52 18.46 -11.36
CA ILE A 75 -14.71 18.65 -12.81
C ILE A 75 -15.63 17.56 -13.37
N SER A 76 -15.46 16.32 -12.93
CA SER A 76 -16.27 15.21 -13.42
C SER A 76 -17.72 15.29 -12.94
N ILE A 77 -17.97 15.73 -11.70
CA ILE A 77 -19.33 15.97 -11.20
C ILE A 77 -19.98 17.11 -11.99
N ILE A 78 -19.31 18.25 -12.16
CA ILE A 78 -19.84 19.39 -12.93
C ILE A 78 -20.13 18.96 -14.38
N GLY A 79 -19.19 18.27 -15.03
CA GLY A 79 -19.36 17.79 -16.40
C GLY A 79 -20.53 16.81 -16.53
N LEU A 80 -20.65 15.85 -15.60
CA LEU A 80 -21.78 14.91 -15.57
C LEU A 80 -23.11 15.65 -15.39
N SER A 81 -23.17 16.63 -14.48
CA SER A 81 -24.37 17.41 -14.22
C SER A 81 -24.80 18.25 -15.42
N ILE A 82 -23.85 18.86 -16.16
CA ILE A 82 -24.17 19.62 -17.39
C ILE A 82 -24.67 18.69 -18.51
N LEU A 83 -24.14 17.46 -18.60
CA LEU A 83 -24.49 16.51 -19.66
C LEU A 83 -25.85 15.84 -19.44
N LEU A 84 -26.19 15.53 -18.19
CA LEU A 84 -27.40 14.76 -17.85
C LEU A 84 -28.54 15.63 -17.30
N PHE A 85 -28.24 16.81 -16.75
CA PHE A 85 -29.17 17.67 -16.02
C PHE A 85 -28.93 19.16 -16.36
N SER A 86 -29.55 20.07 -15.59
CA SER A 86 -29.33 21.52 -15.69
C SER A 86 -28.36 22.02 -14.61
N ILE A 87 -27.80 23.22 -14.81
CA ILE A 87 -26.95 23.90 -13.82
C ILE A 87 -27.75 24.19 -12.53
N GLU A 88 -29.04 24.52 -12.65
CA GLU A 88 -29.93 24.74 -11.51
C GLU A 88 -30.02 23.50 -10.61
N ALA A 89 -30.19 22.32 -11.20
CA ALA A 89 -30.22 21.05 -10.48
C ALA A 89 -28.90 20.74 -9.74
N LEU A 90 -27.75 21.17 -10.28
CA LEU A 90 -26.46 21.07 -9.60
C LEU A 90 -26.39 22.01 -8.39
N LEU A 91 -26.87 23.25 -8.54
CA LEU A 91 -26.91 24.22 -7.44
C LEU A 91 -27.82 23.74 -6.30
N GLU A 92 -28.94 23.13 -6.63
CA GLU A 92 -29.83 22.49 -5.67
C GLU A 92 -29.16 21.32 -4.93
N ALA A 93 -28.26 20.59 -5.59
CA ALA A 93 -27.49 19.48 -5.01
C ALA A 93 -26.17 19.91 -4.34
N THR A 94 -25.89 21.22 -4.19
CA THR A 94 -24.59 21.73 -3.71
C THR A 94 -24.16 21.13 -2.36
N LEU A 95 -25.08 20.93 -1.42
CA LEU A 95 -24.77 20.34 -0.12
C LEU A 95 -24.24 18.90 -0.25
N ILE A 96 -24.78 18.13 -1.19
CA ILE A 96 -24.38 16.74 -1.44
C ILE A 96 -23.02 16.71 -2.13
N VAL A 97 -22.81 17.59 -3.12
CA VAL A 97 -21.51 17.75 -3.77
C VAL A 97 -20.44 18.14 -2.74
N ALA A 98 -20.74 19.10 -1.87
CA ALA A 98 -19.84 19.50 -0.79
C ALA A 98 -19.52 18.34 0.15
N PHE A 99 -20.53 17.57 0.55
CA PHE A 99 -20.35 16.38 1.39
C PHE A 99 -19.42 15.35 0.73
N VAL A 100 -19.64 15.03 -0.54
CA VAL A 100 -18.80 14.11 -1.32
C VAL A 100 -17.36 14.59 -1.42
N VAL A 101 -17.16 15.89 -1.69
CA VAL A 101 -15.83 16.50 -1.78
C VAL A 101 -15.11 16.46 -0.44
N ILE A 102 -15.80 16.74 0.68
CA ILE A 102 -15.23 16.67 2.03
C ILE A 102 -14.82 15.23 2.37
N LEU A 103 -15.66 14.23 2.11
CA LEU A 103 -15.31 12.83 2.35
C LEU A 103 -14.10 12.41 1.51
N SER A 104 -14.06 12.83 0.25
CA SER A 104 -12.94 12.57 -0.65
C SER A 104 -11.65 13.24 -0.16
N PHE A 105 -11.76 14.46 0.39
CA PHE A 105 -10.64 15.18 0.97
C PHE A 105 -10.10 14.47 2.21
N ILE A 106 -10.98 14.01 3.11
CA ILE A 106 -10.58 13.22 4.29
C ILE A 106 -9.87 11.93 3.85
N SER A 107 -10.40 11.24 2.84
CA SER A 107 -9.76 10.04 2.29
C SER A 107 -8.36 10.33 1.73
N ALA A 108 -8.21 11.39 0.93
CA ALA A 108 -6.91 11.82 0.42
C ALA A 108 -5.93 12.18 1.56
N MET A 109 -6.39 12.88 2.59
CA MET A 109 -5.60 13.18 3.78
C MET A 109 -5.14 11.92 4.52
N GLN A 110 -6.02 10.93 4.70
CA GLN A 110 -5.65 9.65 5.32
C GLN A 110 -4.53 8.95 4.54
N HIS A 111 -4.56 9.02 3.20
CA HIS A 111 -3.48 8.49 2.38
C HIS A 111 -2.17 9.25 2.54
N ALA A 112 -2.20 10.59 2.56
CA ALA A 112 -1.02 11.40 2.79
C ALA A 112 -0.42 11.17 4.19
N TRP A 113 -1.27 11.00 5.20
CA TRP A 113 -0.85 10.66 6.56
C TRP A 113 -0.14 9.31 6.62
N ARG A 114 -0.66 8.28 5.94
CA ARG A 114 0.01 6.97 5.84
C ARG A 114 1.40 7.08 5.22
N VAL A 115 1.57 7.94 4.22
CA VAL A 115 2.89 8.21 3.61
C VAL A 115 3.82 8.90 4.62
N LYS A 116 3.30 9.85 5.40
CA LYS A 116 4.07 10.50 6.48
C LYS A 116 4.60 9.48 7.49
N GLU A 117 3.77 8.55 7.95
CA GLU A 117 4.16 7.51 8.91
C GLU A 117 5.25 6.59 8.36
N VAL A 118 5.22 6.28 7.06
CA VAL A 118 6.27 5.53 6.38
C VAL A 118 7.59 6.32 6.37
N LEU A 119 7.54 7.60 6.02
CA LEU A 119 8.73 8.47 6.00
C LEU A 119 9.34 8.68 7.40
N GLU A 120 8.51 8.80 8.42
CA GLU A 120 8.95 8.84 9.83
C GLU A 120 9.63 7.52 10.22
N SER A 121 9.10 6.38 9.77
CA SER A 121 9.71 5.06 9.98
C SER A 121 11.06 4.91 9.29
N GLU A 122 11.17 5.35 8.02
CA GLU A 122 12.46 5.40 7.31
C GLU A 122 13.48 6.26 8.05
N THR A 123 13.06 7.43 8.53
CA THR A 123 13.94 8.36 9.25
C THR A 123 14.45 7.73 10.55
N ARG A 124 13.59 7.01 11.28
CA ARG A 124 13.98 6.26 12.49
C ARG A 124 15.00 5.17 12.18
N ILE A 125 14.76 4.35 11.15
CA ILE A 125 15.69 3.29 10.74
C ILE A 125 17.05 3.89 10.35
N VAL A 126 17.05 4.92 9.51
CA VAL A 126 18.28 5.60 9.09
C VAL A 126 19.04 6.18 10.28
N SER A 127 18.34 6.83 11.22
CA SER A 127 18.94 7.40 12.43
C SER A 127 19.58 6.32 13.32
N ALA A 128 18.89 5.21 13.53
CA ALA A 128 19.38 4.09 14.34
C ALA A 128 20.58 3.38 13.71
N ILE A 129 20.60 3.21 12.38
CA ILE A 129 21.74 2.57 11.69
C ILE A 129 22.93 3.55 11.60
N LYS A 130 22.69 4.83 11.29
CA LYS A 130 23.78 5.80 11.16
C LYS A 130 24.50 6.10 12.47
N SER A 131 23.77 6.09 13.59
CA SER A 131 24.35 6.32 14.92
C SER A 131 25.10 5.11 15.47
N SER A 132 24.92 3.92 14.87
CA SER A 132 25.59 2.70 15.29
C SER A 132 26.95 2.49 14.63
N VAL A 133 27.92 2.02 15.42
CA VAL A 133 29.20 1.49 14.91
C VAL A 133 28.96 0.19 14.14
N ASP A 134 28.12 -0.71 14.70
CA ASP A 134 27.71 -1.96 14.07
C ASP A 134 26.35 -1.78 13.35
N LYS A 135 26.42 -1.44 12.06
CA LYS A 135 25.24 -1.22 11.20
C LYS A 135 24.50 -2.52 10.90
N ILE A 136 25.24 -3.61 10.69
CA ILE A 136 24.68 -4.91 10.32
C ILE A 136 23.97 -5.53 11.52
N GLY A 137 24.55 -5.51 12.71
CA GLY A 137 23.91 -6.07 13.90
C GLY A 137 22.66 -5.31 14.36
N VAL A 138 22.62 -3.98 14.18
CA VAL A 138 21.38 -3.20 14.41
C VAL A 138 20.30 -3.58 13.41
N THR A 139 20.66 -3.66 12.13
CA THR A 139 19.74 -4.05 11.06
C THR A 139 19.21 -5.46 11.27
N ARG A 140 20.08 -6.42 11.61
CA ARG A 140 19.70 -7.81 11.88
C ARG A 140 18.68 -7.90 13.01
N ARG A 141 18.90 -7.19 14.12
CA ARG A 141 17.93 -7.11 15.23
C ARG A 141 16.58 -6.56 14.77
N MET A 142 16.56 -5.47 14.00
CA MET A 142 15.31 -4.92 13.47
C MET A 142 14.54 -5.92 12.60
N VAL A 143 15.25 -6.63 11.72
CA VAL A 143 14.63 -7.64 10.84
C VAL A 143 14.13 -8.84 11.65
N ASP A 144 14.94 -9.33 12.60
CA ASP A 144 14.55 -10.43 13.48
C ASP A 144 13.32 -10.07 14.34
N ASP A 145 13.29 -8.87 14.91
CA ASP A 145 12.15 -8.36 15.68
C ASP A 145 10.86 -8.32 14.84
N LEU A 146 10.97 -7.97 13.55
CA LEU A 146 9.84 -7.99 12.62
C LEU A 146 9.37 -9.41 12.29
N TYR A 147 10.29 -10.36 12.12
CA TYR A 147 9.94 -11.77 11.93
C TYR A 147 9.28 -12.36 13.18
N MET A 148 9.74 -11.98 14.39
CA MET A 148 9.15 -12.43 15.66
C MET A 148 7.71 -11.93 15.86
N GLN A 149 7.33 -10.81 15.24
CA GLN A 149 5.96 -10.31 15.22
C GLN A 149 5.03 -11.12 14.28
N GLY A 150 5.57 -12.07 13.51
CA GLY A 150 4.83 -12.94 12.62
C GLY A 150 4.19 -12.22 11.43
N THR A 151 3.11 -12.79 10.89
CA THR A 151 2.36 -12.22 9.76
C THR A 151 1.71 -10.87 10.07
N MET A 152 1.67 -10.47 11.35
CA MET A 152 1.20 -9.16 11.82
C MET A 152 2.33 -8.13 12.02
N GLY A 153 3.57 -8.45 11.64
CA GLY A 153 4.68 -7.50 11.69
C GLY A 153 4.35 -6.20 10.94
N ASP A 154 4.90 -5.09 11.42
CA ASP A 154 4.57 -3.76 10.87
C ASP A 154 4.95 -3.66 9.38
N GLY A 155 3.94 -3.78 8.51
CA GLY A 155 4.10 -3.71 7.06
C GLY A 155 4.72 -2.39 6.58
N ARG A 156 4.64 -1.31 7.38
CA ARG A 156 5.30 -0.03 7.09
C ARG A 156 6.79 -0.11 7.31
N MET A 157 7.22 -0.82 8.36
CA MET A 157 8.62 -1.03 8.65
C MET A 157 9.25 -1.97 7.61
N TRP A 158 8.54 -3.03 7.21
CA TRP A 158 8.94 -3.85 6.06
C TRP A 158 9.10 -3.02 4.78
N PHE A 159 8.09 -2.19 4.46
CA PHE A 159 8.15 -1.30 3.32
C PHE A 159 9.37 -0.35 3.37
N ALA A 160 9.60 0.27 4.53
CA ALA A 160 10.71 1.18 4.76
C ALA A 160 12.07 0.47 4.58
N LEU A 161 12.24 -0.73 5.13
CA LEU A 161 13.48 -1.51 4.98
C LEU A 161 13.77 -1.85 3.52
N PHE A 162 12.80 -2.40 2.78
CA PHE A 162 12.99 -2.73 1.36
C PHE A 162 13.29 -1.51 0.49
N ARG A 163 12.70 -0.36 0.83
CA ARG A 163 12.95 0.89 0.13
C ARG A 163 14.33 1.48 0.45
N LEU A 164 14.74 1.45 1.73
CA LEU A 164 16.07 1.90 2.15
C LEU A 164 17.17 1.00 1.58
N ALA A 165 16.92 -0.30 1.42
CA ALA A 165 17.85 -1.24 0.79
C ALA A 165 18.21 -0.88 -0.67
N GLN A 166 17.40 -0.04 -1.33
CA GLN A 166 17.71 0.44 -2.69
C GLN A 166 18.73 1.58 -2.72
N ARG A 167 19.05 2.19 -1.56
CA ARG A 167 19.94 3.36 -1.52
C ARG A 167 21.39 2.92 -1.74
N PRO A 168 22.17 3.63 -2.57
CA PRO A 168 23.59 3.33 -2.79
C PRO A 168 24.46 3.94 -1.67
N ASP A 169 24.11 3.70 -0.42
CA ASP A 169 24.85 4.18 0.76
C ASP A 169 25.10 3.03 1.75
N PRO A 170 26.02 3.20 2.74
CA PRO A 170 26.33 2.14 3.69
C PRO A 170 25.12 1.64 4.50
N VAL A 171 24.11 2.49 4.67
CA VAL A 171 22.85 2.12 5.33
C VAL A 171 22.07 1.17 4.43
N GLY A 172 21.83 1.53 3.17
CA GLY A 172 21.13 0.71 2.19
C GLY A 172 21.82 -0.64 1.96
N TRP A 173 23.15 -0.67 1.85
CA TRP A 173 23.89 -1.93 1.72
C TRP A 173 23.74 -2.82 2.95
N SER A 174 23.88 -2.26 4.16
CA SER A 174 23.69 -3.05 5.40
C SER A 174 22.28 -3.65 5.51
N ILE A 175 21.24 -2.91 5.11
CA ILE A 175 19.85 -3.41 5.06
C ILE A 175 19.70 -4.50 4.01
N ARG A 176 20.22 -4.27 2.80
CA ARG A 176 20.14 -5.21 1.69
C ARG A 176 20.78 -6.55 2.03
N ASP A 177 21.98 -6.53 2.59
CA ASP A 177 22.73 -7.75 2.91
C ASP A 177 21.98 -8.58 3.96
N VAL A 178 21.49 -7.95 5.02
CA VAL A 178 20.69 -8.63 6.05
C VAL A 178 19.40 -9.22 5.49
N LEU A 179 18.70 -8.50 4.61
CA LEU A 179 17.47 -9.00 3.99
C LEU A 179 17.74 -10.20 3.06
N ILE A 180 18.84 -10.17 2.31
CA ILE A 180 19.26 -11.30 1.45
C ILE A 180 19.64 -12.52 2.31
N ASP A 181 20.41 -12.31 3.37
CA ASP A 181 20.79 -13.38 4.30
C ASP A 181 19.56 -14.02 4.93
N LYS A 182 18.60 -13.21 5.39
CA LYS A 182 17.36 -13.71 5.98
C LYS A 182 16.47 -14.44 4.98
N ALA A 183 16.42 -13.99 3.73
CA ALA A 183 15.70 -14.70 2.68
C ALA A 183 16.28 -16.10 2.43
N LYS A 184 17.62 -16.25 2.46
CA LYS A 184 18.29 -17.56 2.35
C LYS A 184 18.03 -18.44 3.57
N GLU A 185 18.10 -17.89 4.78
CA GLU A 185 17.78 -18.62 6.02
C GLU A 185 16.36 -19.19 5.99
N GLU A 186 15.39 -18.40 5.54
CA GLU A 186 14.00 -18.84 5.39
C GLU A 186 13.85 -19.90 4.29
N GLU A 187 14.48 -19.72 3.13
CA GLU A 187 14.46 -20.71 2.05
C GLU A 187 15.03 -22.07 2.51
N GLU A 188 16.14 -22.05 3.25
CA GLU A 188 16.71 -23.26 3.88
C GLU A 188 15.76 -23.87 4.93
N ARG A 189 15.06 -23.06 5.72
CA ARG A 189 14.06 -23.56 6.69
C ARG A 189 12.88 -24.21 5.98
N PHE A 190 12.41 -23.65 4.86
CA PHE A 190 11.34 -24.24 4.06
C PHE A 190 11.78 -25.55 3.39
N GLN A 191 13.00 -25.59 2.86
CA GLN A 191 13.57 -26.81 2.27
C GLN A 191 13.79 -27.91 3.32
N LYS A 192 14.26 -27.56 4.54
CA LYS A 192 14.39 -28.50 5.66
C LYS A 192 13.03 -28.97 6.21
N LYS A 193 11.93 -28.27 5.90
CA LYS A 193 10.57 -28.58 6.35
C LYS A 193 9.72 -29.36 5.32
N GLY A 194 10.28 -29.85 4.21
CA GLY A 194 9.54 -30.70 3.26
C GLY A 194 10.31 -31.96 2.80
N PRO A 195 9.66 -33.13 2.57
CA PRO A 195 8.32 -33.58 2.96
C PRO A 195 8.41 -34.64 4.08
N ASP A 196 8.06 -34.28 5.31
CA ASP A 196 7.65 -35.25 6.34
C ASP A 196 6.13 -35.14 6.56
N TYR A 197 5.40 -35.00 5.44
CA TYR A 197 4.01 -35.45 5.41
C TYR A 197 4.08 -36.95 5.47
N GLY A 198 3.86 -37.47 6.68
CA GLY A 198 4.01 -38.87 7.02
C GLY A 198 3.48 -39.76 5.91
N ALA A 199 4.28 -40.78 5.59
CA ALA A 199 3.75 -42.02 5.06
C ALA A 199 2.51 -42.35 5.89
N VAL A 200 1.32 -42.13 5.32
CA VAL A 200 0.12 -42.81 5.77
C VAL A 200 0.47 -44.27 5.61
N SER A 201 0.80 -44.90 6.74
CA SER A 201 0.77 -46.35 6.89
C SER A 201 -0.54 -46.79 6.27
N THR A 202 -0.47 -47.34 5.07
CA THR A 202 -1.52 -48.12 4.45
C THR A 202 -1.54 -49.49 5.14
N GLY A 203 -1.60 -49.49 6.48
CA GLY A 203 -1.99 -50.62 7.28
C GLY A 203 -3.50 -50.53 7.44
N GLY A 204 -4.24 -51.11 6.49
CA GLY A 204 -5.65 -51.39 6.70
C GLY A 204 -5.84 -52.31 7.92
N PRO A 205 -6.99 -52.25 8.61
CA PRO A 205 -7.26 -53.17 9.71
C PRO A 205 -7.23 -54.61 9.20
N GLU A 206 -6.39 -55.45 9.81
CA GLU A 206 -6.45 -56.91 9.66
C GLU A 206 -7.85 -57.37 10.07
N ILE A 207 -8.58 -57.94 9.12
CA ILE A 207 -9.79 -58.69 9.39
C ILE A 207 -9.32 -60.08 9.80
N ASP A 208 -9.28 -60.35 11.10
CA ASP A 208 -9.16 -61.71 11.63
C ASP A 208 -10.35 -62.53 11.12
N SER A 209 -10.05 -63.55 10.31
CA SER A 209 -11.02 -64.55 9.89
C SER A 209 -10.84 -65.80 10.75
N ASN A 210 -11.85 -66.09 11.56
CA ASN A 210 -12.20 -67.44 12.00
C ASN A 210 -13.29 -67.99 11.08
#